data_AF-A0A9W8T9C9-F1
#
_entry.id   AF-A0A9W8T9C9-F1
#
_cell.length_a   1.000
_cell.length_b   1.000
_cell.length_c   1.000
_cell.angle_alpha   90.00
_cell.angle_beta   90.00
_cell.angle_gamma   90.00
#
_symmetry.space_group_name_H-M   'P 1'
#
loop_
_entity.id
_entity.type
_entity.pdbx_description
1 polymer ?
#
loop_
_entity_poly.entity_id
_entity_poly.type
_entity_poly.pdbx_seq_one_letter_code
_entity_poly.pdbx_strand_id
1 'polypeptide(L)'
;MRTAAFLALVSSVVSATPFGYRFNAFSKASNTCAVVFDGRVPANASLTDFDTENGGGWNPFNPGFVKGNNISWSEILLLPKNTPRSRFDAVSRTVPLEVTISDESIFMQQQGFRRAGLQFAKDNNENSPASEGVKTLHFSILQDESRPLNLSHEYLNVWHEAADFSSNQFNFEAGTIIGQDLPKDTWKLLDRTNKQIWSTPILKNVWQNFAVTLDFDNNTIQAWYSEGRKPLQAATEPISNDNSGRGQYQIGILKKPTGTEDVVNSGFQESDLDEGLIYGGLFIEDSKDGCVSA
;
A
#
# COMPACT_ATOMS: atom_id res chain seq x y z
N MET A 1 19.47 -38.76 -86.83
CA MET A 1 20.82 -38.54 -86.26
C MET A 1 21.13 -37.07 -86.46
N ARG A 2 21.45 -36.20 -85.49
CA ARG A 2 21.74 -36.26 -84.04
C ARG A 2 21.39 -34.85 -83.51
N THR A 3 20.39 -34.75 -82.62
CA THR A 3 20.53 -34.32 -81.20
C THR A 3 21.10 -32.91 -80.97
N ALA A 4 20.19 -32.01 -80.55
CA ALA A 4 20.48 -30.71 -79.96
C ALA A 4 21.00 -30.87 -78.53
N ALA A 5 22.05 -30.10 -78.20
CA ALA A 5 22.67 -30.08 -76.88
C ALA A 5 21.88 -29.14 -75.95
N PHE A 6 21.32 -29.71 -74.88
CA PHE A 6 20.77 -28.98 -73.74
C PHE A 6 21.91 -28.73 -72.74
N LEU A 7 22.19 -27.45 -72.43
CA LEU A 7 22.98 -27.07 -71.26
C LEU A 7 22.10 -27.25 -70.01
N ALA A 8 22.51 -28.16 -69.13
CA ALA A 8 21.92 -28.32 -67.81
C ALA A 8 22.54 -27.32 -66.82
N LEU A 9 21.73 -26.42 -66.26
CA LEU A 9 22.07 -25.64 -65.08
C LEU A 9 22.05 -26.56 -63.86
N VAL A 10 23.18 -26.66 -63.17
CA VAL A 10 23.29 -27.31 -61.86
C VAL A 10 22.84 -26.32 -60.80
N SER A 11 21.63 -26.50 -60.27
CA SER A 11 21.12 -25.81 -59.10
C SER A 11 21.68 -26.48 -57.83
N SER A 12 22.53 -25.76 -57.11
CA SER A 12 22.99 -26.14 -55.78
C SER A 12 21.86 -26.00 -54.77
N VAL A 13 21.40 -27.14 -54.23
CA VAL A 13 20.45 -27.18 -53.13
C VAL A 13 21.22 -26.90 -51.84
N VAL A 14 21.09 -25.70 -51.28
CA VAL A 14 21.58 -25.39 -49.94
C VAL A 14 20.59 -26.01 -48.96
N SER A 15 20.99 -27.10 -48.29
CA SER A 15 20.28 -27.66 -47.16
C SER A 15 20.33 -26.66 -45.99
N ALA A 16 19.27 -25.87 -45.82
CA ALA A 16 19.08 -25.10 -44.60
C ALA A 16 18.75 -26.08 -43.48
N THR A 17 19.72 -26.33 -42.59
CA THR A 17 19.46 -26.93 -41.30
C THR A 17 18.50 -26.01 -40.55
N PRO A 18 17.33 -26.49 -40.09
CA PRO A 18 16.51 -25.68 -39.21
C PRO A 18 17.29 -25.55 -37.92
N PHE A 19 17.80 -24.35 -37.66
CA PHE A 19 18.23 -23.96 -36.32
C PHE A 19 16.99 -24.11 -35.44
N GLY A 20 16.92 -25.26 -34.76
CA GLY A 20 15.91 -25.51 -33.74
C GLY A 20 16.13 -24.49 -32.65
N TYR A 21 15.43 -23.36 -32.74
CA TYR A 21 15.16 -22.53 -31.58
C TYR A 21 14.42 -23.43 -30.60
N ARG A 22 15.18 -24.00 -29.67
CA ARG A 22 14.63 -24.46 -28.42
C ARG A 22 14.04 -23.22 -27.77
N PHE A 23 12.75 -23.00 -28.02
CA PHE A 23 11.93 -22.31 -27.05
C PHE A 23 12.05 -23.17 -25.79
N ASN A 24 12.98 -22.81 -24.91
CA ASN A 24 12.80 -23.10 -23.52
C ASN A 24 11.45 -22.50 -23.19
N ALA A 25 10.42 -23.34 -23.12
CA ALA A 25 9.22 -23.01 -22.39
C ALA A 25 9.74 -22.69 -21.00
N PHE A 26 9.90 -21.39 -20.72
CA PHE A 26 10.03 -20.93 -19.37
C PHE A 26 8.77 -21.43 -18.69
N SER A 27 8.92 -22.51 -17.94
CA SER A 27 8.09 -22.76 -16.77
C SER A 27 7.93 -21.40 -16.12
N LYS A 28 6.73 -20.82 -16.21
CA LYS A 28 6.35 -19.65 -15.43
C LYS A 28 6.37 -20.13 -13.99
N ALA A 29 7.57 -20.19 -13.42
CA ALA A 29 7.73 -20.19 -11.98
C ALA A 29 6.95 -18.95 -11.57
N SER A 30 5.82 -19.18 -10.92
CA SER A 30 5.14 -18.14 -10.17
C SER A 30 6.12 -17.77 -9.06
N ASN A 31 7.11 -16.95 -9.38
CA ASN A 31 7.98 -16.31 -8.40
C ASN A 31 7.08 -15.33 -7.65
N THR A 32 6.28 -15.86 -6.73
CA THR A 32 5.61 -15.04 -5.72
C THR A 32 6.74 -14.40 -4.92
N CYS A 33 6.81 -13.08 -4.93
CA CYS A 33 7.80 -12.35 -4.17
C CYS A 33 7.70 -12.76 -2.70
N ALA A 34 8.83 -12.89 -2.01
CA ALA A 34 8.84 -13.36 -0.64
C ALA A 34 8.14 -12.32 0.25
N VAL A 35 7.09 -12.71 0.96
CA VAL A 35 6.39 -11.81 1.89
C VAL A 35 7.21 -11.70 3.18
N VAL A 36 7.60 -10.47 3.55
CA VAL A 36 8.37 -10.18 4.78
C VAL A 36 7.49 -9.68 5.91
N PHE A 37 6.30 -9.16 5.59
CA PHE A 37 5.25 -8.82 6.54
C PHE A 37 3.89 -9.16 5.93
N ASP A 38 3.04 -9.88 6.66
CA ASP A 38 1.70 -10.24 6.20
C ASP A 38 0.64 -9.72 7.17
N GLY A 39 0.04 -8.58 6.81
CA GLY A 39 -1.05 -7.92 7.53
C GLY A 39 -2.44 -8.32 7.06
N ARG A 40 -2.56 -9.28 6.12
CA ARG A 40 -3.86 -9.66 5.56
C ARG A 40 -4.67 -10.43 6.60
N VAL A 41 -5.92 -10.00 6.79
CA VAL A 41 -6.76 -10.51 7.88
C VAL A 41 -7.33 -11.90 7.55
N PRO A 42 -7.06 -12.95 8.36
CA PRO A 42 -7.64 -14.27 8.17
C PRO A 42 -9.17 -14.24 8.20
N ALA A 43 -9.81 -15.08 7.40
CA ALA A 43 -11.28 -15.12 7.32
C ALA A 43 -11.98 -15.54 8.64
N ASN A 44 -11.24 -16.15 9.57
CA ASN A 44 -11.70 -16.55 10.89
C ASN A 44 -11.25 -15.60 12.01
N ALA A 45 -10.59 -14.48 11.69
CA ALA A 45 -10.16 -13.51 12.67
C ALA A 45 -11.35 -12.88 13.40
N SER A 46 -11.13 -12.54 14.66
CA SER A 46 -12.06 -11.78 15.48
C SER A 46 -11.51 -10.35 15.70
N LEU A 47 -12.40 -9.39 15.97
CA LEU A 47 -11.97 -8.03 16.30
C LEU A 47 -11.10 -7.99 17.55
N THR A 48 -11.38 -8.85 18.54
CA THR A 48 -10.59 -8.96 19.77
C THR A 48 -9.19 -9.54 19.54
N ASP A 49 -8.92 -10.16 18.39
CA ASP A 49 -7.55 -10.61 18.05
C ASP A 49 -6.59 -9.41 17.95
N PHE A 50 -7.10 -8.23 17.58
CA PHE A 50 -6.30 -7.02 17.44
C PHE A 50 -5.94 -6.34 18.77
N ASP A 51 -6.61 -6.72 19.87
CA ASP A 51 -6.40 -6.12 21.20
C ASP A 51 -5.19 -6.71 21.94
N THR A 52 -4.58 -7.75 21.39
CA THR A 52 -3.46 -8.45 22.02
C THR A 52 -2.37 -8.78 21.01
N GLU A 53 -1.12 -8.81 21.49
CA GLU A 53 0.00 -9.25 20.67
C GLU A 53 -0.22 -10.71 20.24
N ASN A 54 -0.12 -10.99 18.94
CA ASN A 54 -0.37 -12.32 18.37
C ASN A 54 -1.76 -12.88 18.71
N GLY A 55 -2.76 -12.03 18.96
CA GLY A 55 -4.14 -12.43 19.12
C GLY A 55 -4.63 -13.25 17.92
N GLY A 56 -5.51 -14.23 18.18
CA GLY A 56 -5.90 -15.24 17.19
C GLY A 56 -4.76 -16.13 16.70
N GLY A 57 -3.55 -16.02 17.25
CA GLY A 57 -2.34 -16.70 16.77
C GLY A 57 -1.75 -16.11 15.49
N TRP A 58 -2.17 -14.90 15.09
CA TRP A 58 -1.75 -14.29 13.83
C TRP A 58 -1.50 -12.79 13.88
N ASN A 59 -2.18 -12.03 14.76
CA ASN A 59 -2.19 -10.56 14.72
C ASN A 59 -0.78 -9.95 14.61
N PRO A 60 -0.44 -9.33 13.47
CA PRO A 60 0.88 -8.79 13.20
C PRO A 60 0.95 -7.29 13.50
N PHE A 61 -0.02 -6.71 14.20
CA PHE A 61 -0.07 -5.28 14.51
C PHE A 61 0.14 -5.01 16.00
N ASN A 62 0.65 -3.83 16.32
CA ASN A 62 0.84 -3.39 17.69
C ASN A 62 -0.52 -3.06 18.34
N PRO A 63 -0.90 -3.71 19.46
CA PRO A 63 -2.21 -3.48 20.09
C PRO A 63 -2.26 -2.19 20.94
N GLY A 64 -1.11 -1.60 21.29
CA GLY A 64 -1.00 -0.62 22.38
C GLY A 64 -0.87 0.85 21.95
N PHE A 65 -0.50 1.13 20.71
CA PHE A 65 -0.11 2.49 20.29
C PHE A 65 -0.94 3.01 19.11
N VAL A 66 -0.80 4.32 18.84
CA VAL A 66 -1.33 5.02 17.65
C VAL A 66 -2.87 4.97 17.55
N LYS A 67 -3.56 5.01 18.69
CA LYS A 67 -5.02 5.09 18.78
C LYS A 67 -5.45 5.85 20.04
N GLY A 68 -6.74 6.13 20.19
CA GLY A 68 -7.26 6.73 21.42
C GLY A 68 -6.86 5.95 22.68
N ASN A 69 -6.48 6.67 23.75
CA ASN A 69 -5.91 6.04 24.95
C ASN A 69 -6.90 5.10 25.68
N ASN A 70 -8.20 5.31 25.51
CA ASN A 70 -9.26 4.62 26.26
C ASN A 70 -10.17 3.75 25.38
N ILE A 71 -9.78 3.49 24.14
CA ILE A 71 -10.54 2.67 23.19
C ILE A 71 -9.68 1.48 22.73
N SER A 72 -10.27 0.31 22.61
CA SER A 72 -9.61 -0.90 22.11
C SER A 72 -9.61 -0.96 20.58
N TRP A 73 -8.77 -1.80 19.98
CA TRP A 73 -8.81 -2.02 18.53
C TRP A 73 -10.12 -2.69 18.12
N SER A 74 -10.70 -3.55 18.96
CA SER A 74 -11.99 -4.17 18.67
C SER A 74 -13.18 -3.21 18.66
N GLU A 75 -13.03 -2.01 19.25
CA GLU A 75 -14.00 -0.91 19.15
C GLU A 75 -13.79 -0.02 17.91
N ILE A 76 -12.55 0.05 17.42
CA ILE A 76 -12.15 0.88 16.27
C ILE A 76 -12.34 0.16 14.94
N LEU A 77 -12.08 -1.15 14.92
CA LEU A 77 -12.03 -1.93 13.69
C LEU A 77 -13.39 -2.55 13.40
N LEU A 78 -13.72 -2.66 12.11
CA LEU A 78 -14.85 -3.46 11.64
C LEU A 78 -14.37 -4.53 10.66
N LEU A 79 -15.09 -5.65 10.64
CA LEU A 79 -14.95 -6.70 9.63
C LEU A 79 -16.14 -6.60 8.68
N PRO A 80 -16.04 -5.85 7.56
CA PRO A 80 -17.19 -5.57 6.71
C PRO A 80 -17.59 -6.80 5.89
N LYS A 81 -18.52 -7.59 6.42
CA LYS A 81 -18.92 -8.90 5.89
C LYS A 81 -19.48 -8.88 4.47
N ASN A 82 -20.07 -7.76 4.05
CA ASN A 82 -20.69 -7.60 2.73
C ASN A 82 -19.76 -6.93 1.71
N THR A 83 -18.54 -6.58 2.11
CA THR A 83 -17.57 -5.94 1.21
C THR A 83 -16.86 -7.00 0.38
N PRO A 84 -16.81 -6.87 -0.95
CA PRO A 84 -16.05 -7.79 -1.79
C PRO A 84 -14.57 -7.74 -1.40
N ARG A 85 -13.88 -8.89 -1.42
CA ARG A 85 -12.43 -8.95 -1.18
C ARG A 85 -11.67 -8.07 -2.18
N SER A 86 -10.59 -7.41 -1.76
CA SER A 86 -9.65 -6.77 -2.69
C SER A 86 -9.01 -7.81 -3.63
N ARG A 87 -8.27 -7.35 -4.66
CA ARG A 87 -7.48 -8.24 -5.52
C ARG A 87 -6.62 -9.20 -4.72
N PHE A 88 -5.82 -8.66 -3.82
CA PHE A 88 -4.83 -9.43 -3.07
C PHE A 88 -5.50 -10.35 -2.04
N ASP A 89 -6.63 -9.93 -1.45
CA ASP A 89 -7.37 -10.77 -0.52
C ASP A 89 -8.06 -11.96 -1.19
N ALA A 90 -8.49 -11.80 -2.45
CA ALA A 90 -9.09 -12.91 -3.19
C ALA A 90 -8.08 -14.03 -3.45
N VAL A 91 -6.83 -13.67 -3.76
CA VAL A 91 -5.73 -14.64 -3.98
C VAL A 91 -5.38 -15.35 -2.67
N SER A 92 -5.25 -14.61 -1.58
CA SER A 92 -4.82 -15.14 -0.27
C SER A 92 -5.96 -15.69 0.59
N ARG A 93 -7.20 -15.59 0.12
CA ARG A 93 -8.43 -15.99 0.81
C ARG A 93 -8.67 -15.27 2.15
N THR A 94 -8.11 -14.08 2.30
CA THR A 94 -8.26 -13.19 3.45
C THR A 94 -9.48 -12.28 3.30
N VAL A 95 -9.78 -11.47 4.32
CA VAL A 95 -10.94 -10.57 4.34
C VAL A 95 -10.52 -9.11 4.52
N PRO A 96 -11.32 -8.14 4.03
CA PRO A 96 -11.08 -6.73 4.29
C PRO A 96 -11.20 -6.38 5.77
N LEU A 97 -10.58 -5.27 6.14
CA LEU A 97 -10.62 -4.67 7.47
C LEU A 97 -10.98 -3.20 7.32
N GLU A 98 -11.89 -2.68 8.11
CA GLU A 98 -12.21 -1.26 8.14
C GLU A 98 -11.63 -0.63 9.40
N VAL A 99 -10.95 0.50 9.23
CA VAL A 99 -10.48 1.33 10.34
C VAL A 99 -11.43 2.51 10.45
N THR A 100 -12.00 2.74 11.63
CA THR A 100 -12.82 3.92 11.87
C THR A 100 -12.11 4.94 12.77
N ILE A 101 -12.59 6.17 12.72
CA ILE A 101 -12.27 7.20 13.71
C ILE A 101 -13.57 7.82 14.19
N SER A 102 -13.54 8.27 15.43
CA SER A 102 -14.63 8.95 16.14
C SER A 102 -14.10 10.11 16.97
N ASP A 103 -14.96 10.80 17.71
CA ASP A 103 -14.55 11.85 18.65
C ASP A 103 -13.56 11.36 19.72
N GLU A 104 -13.61 10.08 20.09
CA GLU A 104 -12.73 9.45 21.07
C GLU A 104 -11.34 9.09 20.53
N SER A 105 -11.11 9.24 19.22
CA SER A 105 -9.86 8.85 18.55
C SER A 105 -8.70 9.82 18.81
N ILE A 106 -8.44 10.15 20.08
CA ILE A 106 -7.43 11.13 20.50
C ILE A 106 -6.23 10.41 21.12
N PHE A 107 -5.11 10.40 20.39
CA PHE A 107 -3.85 9.80 20.86
C PHE A 107 -3.04 10.80 21.69
N MET A 108 -2.54 10.39 22.86
CA MET A 108 -1.60 11.17 23.68
C MET A 108 -1.95 12.67 23.86
N GLN A 109 -3.22 13.00 24.10
CA GLN A 109 -3.71 14.38 24.27
C GLN A 109 -3.55 15.29 23.05
N GLN A 110 -3.29 14.74 21.86
CA GLN A 110 -3.21 15.48 20.60
C GLN A 110 -4.63 15.82 20.10
N GLN A 111 -5.24 16.82 20.73
CA GLN A 111 -6.65 17.18 20.53
C GLN A 111 -6.99 17.63 19.11
N GLY A 112 -5.99 18.11 18.37
CA GLY A 112 -6.17 18.50 16.97
C GLY A 112 -6.44 17.29 16.07
N PHE A 113 -5.87 16.12 16.38
CA PHE A 113 -6.00 14.94 15.55
C PHE A 113 -7.19 14.05 15.92
N ARG A 114 -7.64 13.27 14.92
CA ARG A 114 -8.30 11.99 15.14
C ARG A 114 -7.46 10.90 14.52
N ARG A 115 -7.06 9.90 15.30
CA ARG A 115 -6.02 8.92 14.92
C ARG A 115 -6.39 7.50 15.32
N ALA A 116 -6.30 6.61 14.34
CA ALA A 116 -6.24 5.17 14.50
C ALA A 116 -5.30 4.60 13.41
N GLY A 117 -4.07 4.25 13.78
CA GLY A 117 -3.06 3.68 12.86
C GLY A 117 -2.58 2.31 13.33
N LEU A 118 -2.84 1.28 12.53
CA LEU A 118 -2.29 -0.05 12.74
C LEU A 118 -0.79 0.00 12.42
N GLN A 119 0.01 0.04 13.48
CA GLN A 119 1.46 -0.05 13.38
C GLN A 119 1.89 -1.51 13.21
N PHE A 120 2.81 -1.76 12.29
CA PHE A 120 3.27 -3.10 11.97
C PHE A 120 4.13 -3.63 13.14
N ALA A 121 3.74 -4.75 13.74
CA ALA A 121 4.47 -5.35 14.85
C ALA A 121 5.77 -5.99 14.34
N LYS A 122 6.82 -5.97 15.17
CA LYS A 122 8.18 -6.45 14.85
C LYS A 122 8.90 -5.69 13.74
N ASP A 123 8.28 -4.63 13.22
CA ASP A 123 8.92 -3.56 12.47
C ASP A 123 9.61 -2.62 13.47
N ASN A 124 10.63 -3.13 14.19
CA ASN A 124 11.32 -2.31 15.17
C ASN A 124 12.07 -1.17 14.45
N ASN A 125 12.15 0.00 15.10
CA ASN A 125 12.94 1.16 14.65
C ASN A 125 14.35 0.79 14.16
N GLU A 126 14.91 -0.30 14.69
CA GLU A 126 16.17 -0.90 14.24
C GLU A 126 15.97 -2.34 13.78
N ASN A 127 16.60 -2.71 12.66
CA ASN A 127 16.64 -4.07 12.09
C ASN A 127 15.29 -4.60 11.58
N SER A 128 14.35 -3.71 11.25
CA SER A 128 13.15 -4.13 10.55
C SER A 128 13.50 -4.70 9.18
N PRO A 129 13.06 -5.93 8.85
CA PRO A 129 13.24 -6.49 7.51
C PRO A 129 12.45 -5.72 6.44
N ALA A 130 11.56 -4.80 6.82
CA ALA A 130 10.79 -3.96 5.91
C ALA A 130 11.44 -2.59 5.62
N SER A 131 12.58 -2.30 6.26
CA SER A 131 13.28 -0.99 6.19
C SER A 131 14.66 -1.04 5.52
N GLU A 132 14.95 -2.12 4.78
CA GLU A 132 16.27 -2.37 4.17
C GLU A 132 16.14 -2.98 2.76
N GLY A 133 17.14 -2.76 1.91
CA GLY A 133 17.15 -3.26 0.53
C GLY A 133 16.01 -2.66 -0.31
N VAL A 134 15.31 -3.49 -1.08
CA VAL A 134 14.13 -3.06 -1.85
C VAL A 134 12.87 -3.70 -1.27
N LYS A 135 11.88 -2.89 -0.90
CA LYS A 135 10.65 -3.35 -0.25
C LYS A 135 9.44 -2.73 -0.92
N THR A 136 8.42 -3.54 -1.14
CA THR A 136 7.17 -3.06 -1.72
C THR A 136 6.02 -3.32 -0.76
N LEU A 137 5.42 -2.24 -0.26
CA LEU A 137 4.19 -2.29 0.52
C LEU A 137 3.00 -2.33 -0.43
N HIS A 138 2.16 -3.35 -0.26
CA HIS A 138 0.87 -3.50 -0.94
C HIS A 138 -0.27 -3.15 0.00
N PHE A 139 -1.25 -2.45 -0.55
CA PHE A 139 -2.51 -2.18 0.12
C PHE A 139 -3.60 -1.89 -0.91
N SER A 140 -4.85 -2.13 -0.53
CA SER A 140 -6.01 -1.75 -1.31
C SER A 140 -6.94 -0.93 -0.45
N ILE A 141 -7.61 0.04 -1.05
CA ILE A 141 -8.56 0.92 -0.38
C ILE A 141 -9.92 0.84 -1.08
N LEU A 142 -10.98 0.81 -0.28
CA LEU A 142 -12.36 1.01 -0.70
C LEU A 142 -13.00 2.06 0.23
N GLN A 143 -13.75 2.99 -0.36
CA GLN A 143 -14.55 3.96 0.40
C GLN A 143 -15.72 3.26 1.10
N ASP A 144 -16.00 3.62 2.35
CA ASP A 144 -17.28 3.29 2.99
C ASP A 144 -18.26 4.45 2.77
N GLU A 145 -19.35 4.20 2.03
CA GLU A 145 -20.39 5.21 1.81
C GLU A 145 -21.20 5.53 3.08
N SER A 146 -21.17 4.65 4.08
CA SER A 146 -21.82 4.88 5.38
C SER A 146 -20.96 5.71 6.35
N ARG A 147 -19.65 5.80 6.10
CA ARG A 147 -18.67 6.56 6.90
C ARG A 147 -17.69 7.33 6.02
N PRO A 148 -18.18 8.22 5.15
CA PRO A 148 -17.32 8.90 4.19
C PRO A 148 -16.30 9.80 4.87
N LEU A 149 -15.07 9.84 4.34
CA LEU A 149 -14.07 10.82 4.78
C LEU A 149 -14.53 12.25 4.43
N ASN A 150 -14.36 13.20 5.35
CA ASN A 150 -14.54 14.62 5.03
C ASN A 150 -13.29 15.23 4.39
N LEU A 151 -13.22 15.18 3.05
CA LEU A 151 -12.07 15.65 2.27
C LEU A 151 -11.77 17.17 2.36
N SER A 152 -12.52 17.98 3.13
CA SER A 152 -12.04 19.32 3.51
C SER A 152 -10.91 19.29 4.54
N HIS A 153 -10.69 18.15 5.19
CA HIS A 153 -9.56 17.87 6.06
C HIS A 153 -8.43 17.17 5.31
N GLU A 154 -7.23 17.20 5.87
CA GLU A 154 -6.10 16.39 5.43
C GLU A 154 -6.10 15.05 6.17
N TYR A 155 -5.80 13.97 5.46
CA TYR A 155 -5.67 12.63 6.02
C TYR A 155 -4.31 12.02 5.69
N LEU A 156 -3.62 11.48 6.70
CA LEU A 156 -2.57 10.48 6.50
C LEU A 156 -3.21 9.10 6.59
N ASN A 157 -3.06 8.31 5.53
CA ASN A 157 -3.71 7.00 5.41
C ASN A 157 -2.75 5.81 5.43
N VAL A 158 -1.57 5.99 4.83
CA VAL A 158 -0.46 5.02 4.85
C VAL A 158 0.83 5.80 4.92
N TRP A 159 1.72 5.48 5.85
CA TRP A 159 3.00 6.19 5.95
C TRP A 159 4.08 5.25 6.47
N HIS A 160 5.33 5.64 6.20
CA HIS A 160 6.49 5.02 6.80
C HIS A 160 7.21 6.09 7.63
N GLU A 161 7.12 5.96 8.95
CA GLU A 161 7.66 6.92 9.92
C GLU A 161 9.11 6.58 10.24
N ALA A 162 10.01 7.56 10.16
CA ALA A 162 11.42 7.37 10.45
C ALA A 162 11.63 6.93 11.91
N ALA A 163 12.67 6.15 12.17
CA ALA A 163 12.93 5.57 13.50
C ALA A 163 13.12 6.60 14.62
N ASP A 164 13.49 7.83 14.28
CA ASP A 164 13.66 8.95 15.21
C ASP A 164 12.42 9.85 15.33
N PHE A 165 11.33 9.49 14.66
CA PHE A 165 10.05 10.22 14.64
C PHE A 165 10.15 11.65 14.09
N SER A 166 11.23 11.98 13.38
CA SER A 166 11.48 13.32 12.86
C SER A 166 10.76 13.61 11.53
N SER A 167 10.42 12.57 10.79
CA SER A 167 9.94 12.64 9.41
C SER A 167 9.34 11.31 8.97
N ASN A 168 8.71 11.31 7.79
CA ASN A 168 8.25 10.11 7.11
C ASN A 168 9.00 9.97 5.79
N GLN A 169 9.41 8.77 5.39
CA GLN A 169 10.04 8.55 4.08
C GLN A 169 9.02 8.75 2.95
N PHE A 170 7.74 8.46 3.20
CA PHE A 170 6.64 8.86 2.35
C PHE A 170 5.36 9.03 3.18
N ASN A 171 4.43 9.80 2.63
CA ASN A 171 3.05 9.87 3.09
C ASN A 171 2.10 9.54 1.95
N PHE A 172 1.14 8.67 2.21
CA PHE A 172 -0.01 8.45 1.35
C PHE A 172 -1.22 9.14 1.97
N GLU A 173 -1.72 10.17 1.29
CA GLU A 173 -2.66 11.12 1.84
C GLU A 173 -3.89 11.33 0.96
N ALA A 174 -4.93 11.86 1.58
CA ALA A 174 -6.16 12.29 0.92
C ALA A 174 -6.67 13.61 1.50
N GLY A 175 -7.62 14.22 0.78
CA GLY A 175 -8.25 15.45 1.21
C GLY A 175 -7.40 16.70 0.95
N THR A 176 -7.69 17.76 1.69
CA THR A 176 -7.13 19.11 1.50
C THR A 176 -5.83 19.24 2.28
N ILE A 177 -4.70 19.09 1.60
CA ILE A 177 -3.37 19.10 2.23
C ILE A 177 -3.05 20.52 2.73
N ILE A 178 -2.76 20.66 4.02
CA ILE A 178 -2.49 21.93 4.68
C ILE A 178 -1.27 22.59 4.03
N GLY A 179 -1.45 23.84 3.59
CA GLY A 179 -0.40 24.62 2.96
C GLY A 179 -0.11 24.25 1.50
N GLN A 180 -0.90 23.38 0.88
CA GLN A 180 -0.74 23.02 -0.54
C GLN A 180 -2.05 23.18 -1.33
N ASP A 181 -1.95 23.68 -2.55
CA ASP A 181 -3.07 23.78 -3.49
C ASP A 181 -3.14 22.54 -4.38
N LEU A 182 -3.59 21.41 -3.80
CA LEU A 182 -3.74 20.13 -4.48
C LEU A 182 -5.21 19.70 -4.50
N PRO A 183 -5.69 18.99 -5.55
CA PRO A 183 -7.07 18.52 -5.61
C PRO A 183 -7.43 17.64 -4.42
N LYS A 184 -8.49 17.97 -3.69
CA LYS A 184 -8.85 17.26 -2.45
C LYS A 184 -9.38 15.84 -2.67
N ASP A 185 -9.99 15.60 -3.83
CA ASP A 185 -10.64 14.36 -4.25
C ASP A 185 -9.67 13.36 -4.91
N THR A 186 -8.41 13.36 -4.47
CA THR A 186 -7.37 12.46 -4.95
C THR A 186 -6.63 11.80 -3.79
N TRP A 187 -6.28 10.54 -4.00
CA TRP A 187 -5.17 9.90 -3.29
C TRP A 187 -3.85 10.48 -3.77
N LYS A 188 -2.91 10.71 -2.85
CA LYS A 188 -1.64 11.37 -3.13
C LYS A 188 -0.50 10.57 -2.49
N LEU A 189 0.57 10.36 -3.23
CA LEU A 189 1.85 9.92 -2.67
C LEU A 189 2.76 11.14 -2.59
N LEU A 190 3.23 11.43 -1.38
CA LEU A 190 4.14 12.52 -1.06
C LEU A 190 5.48 11.92 -0.63
N ASP A 191 6.57 12.52 -1.09
CA ASP A 191 7.92 12.14 -0.68
C ASP A 191 8.26 12.65 0.73
N ARG A 192 9.49 12.38 1.21
CA ARG A 192 9.94 12.82 2.55
C ARG A 192 9.85 14.32 2.79
N THR A 193 9.91 15.12 1.72
CA THR A 193 9.81 16.59 1.79
C THR A 193 8.37 17.09 1.70
N ASN A 194 7.39 16.18 1.76
CA ASN A 194 5.97 16.43 1.55
C ASN A 194 5.64 16.98 0.15
N LYS A 195 6.46 16.68 -0.86
CA LYS A 195 6.18 17.03 -2.25
C LYS A 195 5.39 15.91 -2.91
N GLN A 196 4.30 16.26 -3.61
CA GLN A 196 3.49 15.27 -4.33
C GLN A 196 4.31 14.71 -5.50
N ILE A 197 4.52 13.40 -5.51
CA ILE A 197 5.23 12.69 -6.57
C ILE A 197 4.29 11.86 -7.45
N TRP A 198 3.10 11.53 -6.94
CA TRP A 198 2.05 10.83 -7.70
C TRP A 198 0.67 11.09 -7.09
N SER A 199 -0.38 11.03 -7.91
CA SER A 199 -1.76 11.08 -7.44
C SER A 199 -2.73 10.42 -8.41
N THR A 200 -3.90 10.03 -7.90
CA THR A 200 -5.03 9.51 -8.68
C THR A 200 -6.36 9.92 -8.04
N PRO A 201 -7.45 10.11 -8.81
CA PRO A 201 -8.77 10.38 -8.24
C PRO A 201 -9.22 9.30 -7.23
N ILE A 202 -9.97 9.71 -6.21
CA ILE A 202 -10.68 8.80 -5.31
C ILE A 202 -11.92 8.28 -6.04
N LEU A 203 -12.04 6.96 -6.17
CA LEU A 203 -13.14 6.31 -6.85
C LEU A 203 -14.11 5.71 -5.83
N LYS A 204 -15.41 5.86 -6.10
CA LYS A 204 -16.48 5.25 -5.31
C LYS A 204 -16.77 3.84 -5.80
N ASN A 205 -17.18 2.96 -4.88
CA ASN A 205 -17.69 1.61 -5.19
C ASN A 205 -16.72 0.71 -5.98
N VAL A 206 -15.42 1.00 -5.95
CA VAL A 206 -14.39 0.20 -6.60
C VAL A 206 -13.14 0.17 -5.73
N TRP A 207 -12.54 -1.01 -5.60
CA TRP A 207 -11.23 -1.13 -4.97
C TRP A 207 -10.19 -0.36 -5.77
N GLN A 208 -9.38 0.43 -5.09
CA GLN A 208 -8.16 0.99 -5.64
C GLN A 208 -7.00 0.24 -5.00
N ASN A 209 -6.24 -0.50 -5.81
CA ASN A 209 -5.10 -1.29 -5.34
C ASN A 209 -3.83 -0.48 -5.59
N PHE A 210 -2.98 -0.39 -4.58
CA PHE A 210 -1.75 0.38 -4.59
C PHE A 210 -0.58 -0.51 -4.19
N ALA A 211 0.59 -0.14 -4.67
CA ALA A 211 1.82 -0.49 -3.98
C ALA A 211 2.82 0.66 -4.01
N VAL A 212 3.68 0.71 -3.00
CA VAL A 212 4.78 1.67 -2.90
C VAL A 212 6.07 0.90 -2.71
N THR A 213 6.97 0.99 -3.67
CA THR A 213 8.32 0.42 -3.58
C THR A 213 9.26 1.46 -3.00
N LEU A 214 9.93 1.13 -1.91
CA LEU A 214 11.08 1.86 -1.39
C LEU A 214 12.35 1.06 -1.69
N ASP A 215 13.26 1.68 -2.43
CA ASP A 215 14.62 1.18 -2.63
C ASP A 215 15.54 1.94 -1.67
N PHE A 216 15.85 1.32 -0.53
CA PHE A 216 16.76 1.87 0.48
C PHE A 216 18.22 1.86 0.02
N ASP A 217 18.59 0.98 -0.92
CA ASP A 217 19.95 0.87 -1.44
C ASP A 217 20.25 2.02 -2.41
N ASN A 218 19.29 2.38 -3.27
CA ASN A 218 19.44 3.43 -4.28
C ASN A 218 18.73 4.75 -3.95
N ASN A 219 18.04 4.84 -2.80
CA ASN A 219 17.25 6.01 -2.41
C ASN A 219 16.22 6.41 -3.49
N THR A 220 15.34 5.46 -3.84
CA THR A 220 14.22 5.72 -4.76
C THR A 220 12.89 5.25 -4.22
N ILE A 221 11.82 5.84 -4.73
CA ILE A 221 10.42 5.49 -4.47
C ILE A 221 9.68 5.26 -5.79
N GLN A 222 8.77 4.30 -5.83
CA GLN A 222 7.94 4.03 -7.01
C GLN A 222 6.50 3.73 -6.61
N ALA A 223 5.55 4.34 -7.33
CA ALA A 223 4.13 4.09 -7.14
C ALA A 223 3.60 3.05 -8.14
N TRP A 224 2.70 2.20 -7.66
CA TRP A 224 1.98 1.21 -8.44
C TRP A 224 0.48 1.34 -8.20
N TYR A 225 -0.32 1.12 -9.24
CA TYR A 225 -1.76 1.34 -9.15
C TYR A 225 -2.57 0.42 -10.06
N SER A 226 -3.76 0.04 -9.62
CA SER A 226 -4.81 -0.54 -10.46
C SER A 226 -6.20 -0.35 -9.87
N GLU A 227 -7.21 -0.46 -10.72
CA GLU A 227 -8.62 -0.40 -10.32
C GLU A 227 -9.25 -1.80 -10.28
N GLY A 228 -10.03 -2.05 -9.23
CA GLY A 228 -10.85 -3.23 -9.05
C GLY A 228 -10.04 -4.52 -9.15
N ARG A 229 -10.31 -5.28 -10.20
CA ARG A 229 -9.65 -6.56 -10.49
C ARG A 229 -8.62 -6.48 -11.64
N LYS A 230 -8.22 -5.28 -12.08
CA LYS A 230 -7.12 -5.15 -13.04
C LYS A 230 -5.79 -5.56 -12.36
N PRO A 231 -4.81 -6.10 -13.11
CA PRO A 231 -3.46 -6.31 -12.60
C PRO A 231 -2.81 -4.98 -12.19
N LEU A 232 -1.99 -5.02 -11.15
CA LEU A 232 -1.19 -3.87 -10.72
C LEU A 232 -0.19 -3.47 -11.81
N GLN A 233 -0.01 -2.17 -12.03
CA GLN A 233 0.95 -1.62 -13.00
C GLN A 233 1.75 -0.49 -12.37
N ALA A 234 2.99 -0.30 -12.85
CA ALA A 234 3.81 0.84 -12.46
C ALA A 234 3.10 2.13 -12.88
N ALA A 235 2.84 2.99 -11.90
CA ALA A 235 2.20 4.29 -12.12
C ALA A 235 3.24 5.41 -12.25
N THR A 236 4.46 5.16 -11.77
CA THR A 236 5.63 5.99 -12.00
C THR A 236 6.83 5.12 -12.38
N GLU A 237 7.85 5.74 -12.96
CA GLU A 237 9.22 5.22 -12.88
C GLU A 237 9.75 5.39 -11.43
N PRO A 238 10.89 4.77 -11.05
CA PRO A 238 11.56 5.10 -9.80
C PRO A 238 11.97 6.58 -9.73
N ILE A 239 11.61 7.25 -8.64
CA ILE A 239 11.87 8.68 -8.38
C ILE A 239 12.85 8.77 -7.21
N SER A 240 13.81 9.69 -7.25
CA SER A 240 14.72 9.94 -6.13
C SER A 240 13.95 10.27 -4.85
N ASN A 241 14.27 9.61 -3.74
CA ASN A 241 13.69 9.87 -2.42
C ASN A 241 14.70 9.58 -1.32
N ASP A 242 14.73 10.39 -0.27
CA ASP A 242 15.57 10.09 0.90
C ASP A 242 14.88 9.02 1.76
N ASN A 243 15.32 7.76 1.60
CA ASN A 243 14.80 6.62 2.33
C ASN A 243 15.58 6.34 3.64
N SER A 244 16.53 7.20 4.02
CA SER A 244 17.38 6.97 5.19
C SER A 244 16.61 7.00 6.51
N GLY A 245 17.21 6.45 7.58
CA GLY A 245 16.66 6.55 8.94
C GLY A 245 15.77 5.38 9.37
N ARG A 246 15.59 4.35 8.53
CA ARG A 246 14.73 3.17 8.81
C ARG A 246 13.35 3.63 9.28
N GLY A 247 12.60 2.81 10.00
CA GLY A 247 11.31 3.24 10.49
C GLY A 247 10.29 2.14 10.64
N GLN A 248 9.04 2.57 10.66
CA GLN A 248 7.89 1.70 10.85
C GLN A 248 6.77 2.07 9.88
N TYR A 249 6.17 1.06 9.28
CA TYR A 249 4.93 1.23 8.51
C TYR A 249 3.72 1.36 9.42
N GLN A 250 2.83 2.25 9.03
CA GLN A 250 1.53 2.44 9.66
C GLN A 250 0.46 2.60 8.59
N ILE A 251 -0.71 2.01 8.86
CA ILE A 251 -1.89 2.10 8.00
C ILE A 251 -3.13 2.37 8.83
N GLY A 252 -3.98 3.29 8.38
CA GLY A 252 -5.20 3.64 9.09
C GLY A 252 -5.59 5.07 8.79
N ILE A 253 -6.10 5.80 9.77
CA ILE A 253 -6.61 7.15 9.55
C ILE A 253 -5.99 8.09 10.58
N LEU A 254 -5.29 9.12 10.11
CA LEU A 254 -4.96 10.31 10.89
C LEU A 254 -5.61 11.50 10.18
N LYS A 255 -6.70 11.99 10.74
CA LYS A 255 -7.38 13.21 10.29
C LYS A 255 -6.78 14.42 10.99
N LYS A 256 -6.30 15.40 10.22
CA LYS A 256 -5.82 16.69 10.72
C LYS A 256 -6.98 17.68 10.90
N PRO A 257 -6.89 18.63 11.85
CA PRO A 257 -7.89 19.67 12.03
C PRO A 257 -7.76 20.74 10.94
N THR A 258 -8.75 21.62 10.84
CA THR A 258 -8.69 22.81 9.98
C THR A 258 -8.69 24.09 10.82
N GLY A 259 -8.30 25.23 10.22
CA GLY A 259 -8.44 26.54 10.85
C GLY A 259 -7.48 26.83 12.02
N THR A 260 -6.32 26.17 12.07
CA THR A 260 -5.28 26.42 13.07
C THR A 260 -3.87 26.30 12.49
N GLU A 261 -2.91 26.92 13.18
CA GLU A 261 -1.47 26.69 12.95
C GLU A 261 -0.91 25.63 13.92
N ASP A 262 -1.54 25.43 15.09
CA ASP A 262 -1.19 24.34 16.02
C ASP A 262 -2.04 23.11 15.73
N VAL A 263 -1.69 22.45 14.64
CA VAL A 263 -2.38 21.29 14.05
C VAL A 263 -2.42 20.10 15.01
N VAL A 264 -1.45 19.98 15.92
CA VAL A 264 -1.38 18.85 16.87
C VAL A 264 -2.38 19.01 18.00
N ASN A 265 -2.56 20.23 18.51
CA ASN A 265 -3.29 20.45 19.76
C ASN A 265 -4.63 21.17 19.60
N SER A 266 -4.94 21.74 18.44
CA SER A 266 -6.11 22.63 18.29
C SER A 266 -6.73 22.57 16.90
N GLY A 267 -7.71 23.43 16.65
CA GLY A 267 -8.38 23.55 15.36
C GLY A 267 -9.75 22.88 15.33
N PHE A 268 -10.42 23.03 14.19
CA PHE A 268 -11.77 22.53 13.99
C PHE A 268 -11.75 21.05 13.62
N GLN A 269 -12.64 20.30 14.27
CA GLN A 269 -13.11 18.96 13.93
C GLN A 269 -14.63 19.02 14.00
N GLU A 270 -15.33 18.36 13.08
CA GLU A 270 -16.77 18.17 13.21
C GLU A 270 -17.11 17.36 14.47
N SER A 271 -18.29 17.61 15.04
CA SER A 271 -18.85 16.78 16.10
C SER A 271 -19.55 15.55 15.54
N ASP A 272 -19.76 14.53 16.39
CA ASP A 272 -20.43 13.28 16.04
C ASP A 272 -19.70 12.57 14.89
N LEU A 273 -18.36 12.59 14.96
CA LEU A 273 -17.49 12.07 13.93
C LEU A 273 -17.65 10.54 13.83
N ASP A 274 -17.96 10.05 12.63
CA ASP A 274 -18.01 8.62 12.27
C ASP A 274 -17.48 8.48 10.84
N GLU A 275 -16.17 8.34 10.73
CA GLU A 275 -15.48 8.20 9.44
C GLU A 275 -14.73 6.87 9.38
N GLY A 276 -14.66 6.28 8.20
CA GLY A 276 -14.12 4.94 8.02
C GLY A 276 -13.42 4.78 6.68
N LEU A 277 -12.41 3.92 6.66
CA LEU A 277 -11.74 3.51 5.44
C LEU A 277 -11.52 2.01 5.44
N ILE A 278 -11.94 1.36 4.35
CA ILE A 278 -11.81 -0.08 4.20
C ILE A 278 -10.50 -0.40 3.51
N TYR A 279 -9.70 -1.21 4.17
CA TYR A 279 -8.42 -1.72 3.71
C TYR A 279 -8.50 -3.19 3.33
N GLY A 280 -7.65 -3.60 2.39
CA GLY A 280 -7.48 -4.99 2.00
C GLY A 280 -6.08 -5.23 1.46
N GLY A 281 -5.65 -6.49 1.40
CA GLY A 281 -4.40 -6.83 0.72
C GLY A 281 -3.14 -6.22 1.35
N LEU A 282 -3.07 -6.18 2.68
CA LEU A 282 -2.00 -5.52 3.43
C LEU A 282 -0.79 -6.44 3.60
N PHE A 283 0.28 -6.23 2.85
CA PHE A 283 1.51 -7.01 3.01
C PHE A 283 2.72 -6.27 2.44
N ILE A 284 3.91 -6.65 2.91
CA ILE A 284 5.18 -6.18 2.37
C ILE A 284 5.91 -7.38 1.80
N GLU A 285 6.45 -7.21 0.59
CA GLU A 285 7.29 -8.21 -0.04
C GLU A 285 8.74 -7.72 -0.21
N ASP A 286 9.65 -8.68 -0.23
CA ASP A 286 11.03 -8.48 -0.66
C ASP A 286 11.07 -8.37 -2.18
N SER A 287 11.33 -7.15 -2.65
CA SER A 287 11.36 -6.81 -4.07
C SER A 287 12.80 -6.73 -4.61
N LYS A 288 13.76 -7.33 -3.90
CA LYS A 288 15.11 -7.59 -4.42
C LYS A 288 14.97 -8.37 -5.73
N ASP A 289 15.50 -7.84 -6.83
CA ASP A 289 15.34 -8.30 -8.23
C ASP A 289 14.12 -7.74 -9.01
N GLY A 290 13.45 -6.71 -8.48
CA GLY A 290 12.33 -6.03 -9.17
C GLY A 290 11.03 -6.85 -9.16
N CYS A 291 10.92 -7.81 -8.25
CA CYS A 291 9.71 -8.60 -8.06
C CYS A 291 8.62 -7.72 -7.44
N VAL A 292 7.48 -7.60 -8.14
CA VAL A 292 6.26 -6.97 -7.61
C VAL A 292 5.04 -7.83 -7.91
N SER A 293 4.28 -8.22 -6.88
CA SER A 293 3.04 -8.98 -7.04
C SER A 293 1.95 -8.15 -7.72
N ALA A 294 1.36 -8.66 -8.81
CA ALA A 294 0.39 -7.95 -9.67
C ALA A 294 -1.06 -8.49 -9.63
#